data_AF-A0A4Y2A4B1-F1
#
_entry.id   AF-A0A4Y2A4B1-F1
#
_cell.length_a   1.000
_cell.length_b   1.000
_cell.length_c   1.000
_cell.angle_alpha   90.00
_cell.angle_beta   90.00
_cell.angle_gamma   90.00
#
_symmetry.space_group_name_H-M   'P 1'
#
loop_
_entity.id
_entity.type
_entity.pdbx_description
1 polymer ?
#
loop_
_entity_poly.entity_id
_entity_poly.type
_entity_poly.pdbx_seq_one_letter_code
_entity_poly.pdbx_strand_id
1 'polypeptide(L)'
;MADIIYQQIFIEHRQEYNDFIAMYTDGSKSDDNVSFAVVFPSTTFSFKLHSSCSVFTAELAAVLFVLEQISDCLERKFIIYTDSLSVLESLKSFYIHSHPHPLVLNVLHLLNKLASRDFNISLCWMPSHVGIVGNEEAAKAAKLASTQTNSTVPLTDFKKYAKVLFYSNWQIQWDTETENKLYAVKPHVQPWPSLMIRKADTLLTRLRVGHTRYTHRHLLF
;
A
#
# COMPACT_ATOMS: atom_id res chain seq x y z
N MET A 1 -17.64 -3.47 21.79
CA MET A 1 -17.87 -2.22 22.56
C MET A 1 -17.14 -1.05 21.94
N ALA A 2 -15.85 -1.19 21.57
CA ALA A 2 -15.12 -0.16 20.80
C ALA A 2 -15.79 0.18 19.45
N ASP A 3 -16.26 -0.83 18.71
CA ASP A 3 -16.89 -0.63 17.39
C ASP A 3 -18.12 0.29 17.46
N ILE A 4 -18.94 0.13 18.49
CA ILE A 4 -20.14 0.95 18.71
C ILE A 4 -19.76 2.41 18.99
N ILE A 5 -18.66 2.64 19.72
CA ILE A 5 -18.17 3.99 20.01
C ILE A 5 -17.71 4.68 18.72
N TYR A 6 -16.96 3.97 17.87
CA TYR A 6 -16.51 4.53 16.59
C TYR A 6 -17.67 4.79 15.63
N GLN A 7 -18.68 3.91 15.60
CA GLN A 7 -19.91 4.16 14.84
C GLN A 7 -20.62 5.42 15.32
N GLN A 8 -20.74 5.62 16.64
CA GLN A 8 -21.38 6.79 17.22
C GLN A 8 -20.61 8.08 16.89
N ILE A 9 -19.28 8.08 17.05
CA ILE A 9 -18.41 9.21 16.68
C ILE A 9 -18.55 9.52 15.19
N PHE A 10 -18.60 8.50 14.34
CA PHE A 10 -18.80 8.68 12.91
C PHE A 10 -20.16 9.30 12.59
N ILE A 11 -21.23 8.88 13.26
CA ILE A 11 -22.58 9.46 13.08
C ILE A 11 -22.60 10.93 13.50
N GLU A 12 -22.01 11.28 14.63
CA GLU A 12 -21.91 12.67 15.11
C GLU A 12 -21.12 13.54 14.12
N HIS A 13 -19.97 13.05 13.67
CA HIS A 13 -19.19 13.72 12.63
C HIS A 13 -19.98 13.85 11.31
N ARG A 14 -20.79 12.84 10.92
CA ARG A 14 -21.66 12.95 9.75
C ARG A 14 -22.75 13.99 9.89
N GLN A 15 -23.26 14.22 11.10
CA GLN A 15 -24.23 15.27 11.38
C GLN A 15 -23.59 16.66 11.29
N GLU A 16 -22.35 16.82 11.77
CA GLU A 16 -21.58 18.07 11.65
C GLU A 16 -21.32 18.45 10.18
N TYR A 17 -20.93 17.48 9.36
CA TYR A 17 -20.65 17.66 7.93
C TYR A 17 -21.85 17.29 7.04
N ASN A 18 -23.08 17.54 7.48
CA ASN A 18 -24.28 17.10 6.75
C ASN A 18 -24.44 17.75 5.35
N ASP A 19 -23.84 18.92 5.15
CA ASP A 19 -23.83 19.67 3.89
C ASP A 19 -22.71 19.23 2.93
N PHE A 20 -21.85 18.29 3.36
CA PHE A 20 -20.83 17.67 2.53
C PHE A 20 -21.34 16.36 1.93
N ILE A 21 -21.10 16.19 0.63
CA ILE A 21 -21.31 14.91 -0.04
C ILE A 21 -20.21 13.94 0.41
N ALA A 22 -20.62 12.85 1.05
CA ALA A 22 -19.72 11.81 1.53
C ALA A 22 -19.40 10.79 0.44
N MET A 23 -18.12 10.46 0.31
CA MET A 23 -17.60 9.39 -0.54
C MET A 23 -16.69 8.50 0.28
N TYR A 24 -16.67 7.21 -0.04
CA TYR A 24 -15.86 6.22 0.67
C TYR A 24 -14.90 5.57 -0.31
N THR A 25 -13.68 5.34 0.13
CA THR A 25 -12.59 4.79 -0.69
C THR A 25 -11.95 3.62 0.03
N ASP A 26 -11.57 2.60 -0.73
CA ASP A 26 -10.83 1.44 -0.22
C ASP A 26 -9.93 0.85 -1.31
N GLY A 27 -8.76 0.38 -0.90
CA GLY A 27 -7.79 -0.32 -1.72
C GLY A 27 -7.56 -1.74 -1.20
N SER A 28 -7.74 -2.73 -2.08
CA SER A 28 -7.52 -4.14 -1.76
C SER A 28 -6.29 -4.68 -2.48
N LYS A 29 -5.52 -5.51 -1.77
CA LYS A 29 -4.44 -6.33 -2.34
C LYS A 29 -4.56 -7.78 -1.87
N SER A 30 -4.58 -8.70 -2.82
CA SER A 30 -4.34 -10.14 -2.62
C SER A 30 -3.09 -10.56 -3.42
N ASP A 31 -2.75 -11.85 -3.39
CA ASP A 31 -1.53 -12.37 -4.03
C ASP A 31 -1.46 -12.04 -5.53
N ASP A 32 -2.59 -12.14 -6.24
CA ASP A 32 -2.66 -11.94 -7.69
C ASP A 32 -3.45 -10.70 -8.11
N ASN A 33 -4.07 -10.00 -7.16
CA ASN A 33 -4.95 -8.89 -7.47
C ASN A 33 -4.63 -7.64 -6.66
N VAL A 34 -4.63 -6.50 -7.33
CA VAL A 34 -4.59 -5.18 -6.70
C VAL A 34 -5.71 -4.37 -7.31
N SER A 35 -6.56 -3.82 -6.49
CA SER A 35 -7.78 -3.14 -6.93
C SER A 35 -8.18 -2.07 -5.94
N PHE A 36 -9.00 -1.14 -6.40
CA PHE A 36 -9.58 -0.11 -5.55
C PHE A 36 -11.06 0.07 -5.89
N ALA A 37 -11.79 0.65 -4.95
CA ALA A 37 -13.17 1.04 -5.17
C ALA A 37 -13.50 2.36 -4.50
N VAL A 38 -14.56 2.97 -5.01
CA VAL A 38 -15.09 4.24 -4.56
C VAL A 38 -16.61 4.15 -4.52
N VAL A 39 -17.20 4.50 -3.39
CA VAL A 39 -18.65 4.57 -3.19
C VAL A 39 -19.07 6.02 -3.17
N PHE A 40 -19.86 6.41 -4.17
CA PHE A 40 -20.61 7.66 -4.23
C PHE A 40 -22.04 7.43 -3.72
N PRO A 41 -22.80 8.49 -3.38
CA PRO A 41 -24.19 8.33 -2.92
C PRO A 41 -25.11 7.57 -3.88
N SER A 42 -24.85 7.64 -5.19
CA SER A 42 -25.71 7.05 -6.23
C SER A 42 -25.08 5.86 -6.95
N THR A 43 -23.77 5.63 -6.80
CA THR A 43 -23.07 4.64 -7.60
C THR A 43 -21.77 4.20 -6.95
N THR A 44 -21.32 2.99 -7.28
CA THR A 44 -20.08 2.41 -6.78
C THR A 44 -19.20 2.04 -7.96
N PHE A 45 -17.98 2.56 -7.97
CA PHE A 45 -16.98 2.27 -8.98
C PHE A 45 -15.93 1.33 -8.40
N SER A 46 -15.45 0.38 -9.19
CA SER A 46 -14.38 -0.53 -8.78
C SER A 46 -13.52 -0.91 -9.97
N PHE A 47 -12.22 -1.00 -9.72
CA PHE A 47 -11.21 -1.08 -10.76
C PHE A 47 -10.02 -1.93 -10.31
N LYS A 48 -9.48 -2.72 -11.24
CA LYS A 48 -8.24 -3.47 -11.07
C LYS A 48 -7.06 -2.66 -11.57
N LEU A 49 -6.02 -2.60 -10.75
CA LEU A 49 -4.69 -2.12 -11.10
C LEU A 49 -3.84 -3.31 -11.57
N HIS A 50 -2.61 -3.03 -12.00
CA HIS A 50 -1.65 -4.09 -12.27
C HIS A 50 -1.23 -4.79 -10.96
N SER A 51 -1.01 -6.11 -11.00
CA SER A 51 -0.71 -6.93 -9.81
C SER A 51 0.59 -6.53 -9.07
N SER A 52 1.50 -5.86 -9.77
CA SER A 52 2.73 -5.32 -9.17
C SER A 52 2.51 -4.09 -8.28
N CYS A 53 1.33 -3.46 -8.34
CA CYS A 53 1.02 -2.30 -7.50
C CYS A 53 0.97 -2.69 -6.00
N SER A 54 1.23 -1.71 -5.15
CA SER A 54 1.06 -1.83 -3.70
C SER A 54 -0.36 -1.50 -3.28
N VAL A 55 -0.76 -1.95 -2.09
CA VAL A 55 -2.05 -1.52 -1.49
C VAL A 55 -2.10 0.00 -1.34
N PHE A 56 -0.99 0.64 -0.96
CA PHE A 56 -0.87 2.10 -0.89
C PHE A 56 -1.19 2.79 -2.22
N THR A 57 -0.74 2.22 -3.35
CA THR A 57 -1.07 2.73 -4.69
C THR A 57 -2.56 2.57 -5.01
N ALA A 58 -3.19 1.47 -4.57
CA ALA A 58 -4.63 1.27 -4.72
C ALA A 58 -5.44 2.30 -3.93
N GLU A 59 -5.10 2.50 -2.66
CA GLU A 59 -5.72 3.52 -1.80
C GLU A 59 -5.60 4.94 -2.39
N LEU A 60 -4.40 5.32 -2.84
CA LEU A 60 -4.19 6.61 -3.50
C LEU A 60 -4.95 6.73 -4.81
N ALA A 61 -5.04 5.65 -5.60
CA ALA A 61 -5.79 5.65 -6.85
C ALA A 61 -7.28 5.85 -6.61
N ALA A 62 -7.83 5.30 -5.52
CA ALA A 62 -9.22 5.54 -5.13
C ALA A 62 -9.48 7.03 -4.85
N VAL A 63 -8.61 7.67 -4.05
CA VAL A 63 -8.70 9.10 -3.75
C VAL A 63 -8.54 9.94 -5.03
N LEU A 64 -7.56 9.61 -5.88
CA LEU A 64 -7.35 10.31 -7.15
C LEU A 64 -8.59 10.22 -8.04
N PHE A 65 -9.17 9.02 -8.17
CA PHE A 65 -10.39 8.80 -8.96
C PHE A 65 -11.55 9.65 -8.44
N VAL A 66 -11.76 9.73 -7.12
CA VAL A 66 -12.77 10.63 -6.54
C VAL A 66 -12.54 12.06 -7.00
N LEU A 67 -11.32 12.56 -6.85
CA LEU A 67 -10.99 13.94 -7.18
C LEU A 67 -11.20 14.24 -8.67
N GLU A 68 -10.91 13.28 -9.56
CA GLU A 68 -11.16 13.40 -10.99
C GLU A 68 -12.67 13.48 -11.26
N GLN A 69 -13.48 12.60 -10.67
CA GLN A 69 -14.93 12.59 -10.87
C GLN A 69 -15.61 13.86 -10.35
N ILE A 70 -15.25 14.33 -9.14
CA ILE A 70 -15.88 15.53 -8.58
C ILE A 70 -15.48 16.82 -9.29
N SER A 71 -14.40 16.80 -10.08
CA SER A 71 -13.90 18.00 -10.77
C SER A 71 -14.88 18.57 -11.80
N ASP A 72 -15.84 17.74 -12.24
CA ASP A 72 -16.90 18.07 -13.19
C ASP A 72 -18.29 18.24 -12.51
N CYS A 73 -18.38 18.06 -11.19
CA CYS A 73 -19.64 18.22 -10.45
C CYS A 73 -20.04 19.69 -10.26
N LEU A 74 -21.32 19.94 -9.98
CA LEU A 74 -21.84 21.28 -9.66
C LEU A 74 -21.67 21.62 -8.18
N GLU A 75 -21.64 20.60 -7.33
CA GLU A 75 -21.44 20.72 -5.90
C GLU A 75 -19.99 21.10 -5.60
N ARG A 76 -19.77 21.69 -4.42
CA ARG A 76 -18.46 22.22 -4.02
C ARG A 76 -17.98 21.70 -2.66
N LYS A 77 -18.83 21.00 -1.90
CA LYS A 77 -18.52 20.50 -0.55
C LYS A 77 -18.50 18.98 -0.56
N PHE A 78 -17.31 18.41 -0.38
CA PHE A 78 -17.08 16.97 -0.48
C PHE A 78 -16.24 16.48 0.68
N ILE A 79 -16.58 15.32 1.23
CA ILE A 79 -15.79 14.64 2.24
C ILE A 79 -15.46 13.22 1.77
N ILE A 80 -14.16 12.92 1.71
CA ILE A 80 -13.65 11.62 1.28
C ILE A 80 -13.19 10.89 2.52
N TYR A 81 -13.82 9.76 2.79
CA TYR A 81 -13.42 8.86 3.85
C TYR A 81 -12.51 7.76 3.31
N THR A 82 -11.40 7.54 4.02
CA THR A 82 -10.44 6.47 3.75
C THR A 82 -9.99 5.86 5.08
N ASP A 83 -9.80 4.55 5.11
CA ASP A 83 -9.21 3.87 6.26
C ASP A 83 -7.67 3.83 6.21
N SER A 84 -7.08 4.29 5.11
CA SER A 84 -5.64 4.33 4.92
C SER A 84 -5.01 5.57 5.53
N LEU A 85 -4.60 5.45 6.80
CA LEU A 85 -3.83 6.49 7.50
C LEU A 85 -2.56 6.88 6.71
N SER A 86 -1.92 5.90 6.07
CA SER A 86 -0.72 6.11 5.26
C SER A 86 -0.93 7.09 4.09
N VAL A 87 -2.12 7.06 3.45
CA VAL A 87 -2.46 8.02 2.40
C VAL A 87 -2.56 9.43 2.98
N LEU A 88 -3.27 9.60 4.09
CA LEU A 88 -3.45 10.90 4.73
C LEU A 88 -2.13 11.49 5.24
N GLU A 89 -1.27 10.68 5.83
CA GLU A 89 0.08 11.10 6.25
C GLU A 89 0.94 11.52 5.05
N SER A 90 0.87 10.77 3.94
CA SER A 90 1.61 11.10 2.72
C SER A 90 1.17 12.43 2.09
N LEU A 91 -0.11 12.79 2.24
CA LEU A 91 -0.67 14.04 1.74
C LEU A 91 -0.43 15.23 2.70
N LYS A 92 -0.27 14.98 4.00
CA LYS A 92 0.08 16.01 5.00
C LYS A 92 1.55 16.43 4.90
N SER A 93 2.44 15.50 4.55
CA SER A 93 3.87 15.78 4.44
C SER A 93 4.18 16.59 3.18
N PHE A 94 4.13 17.92 3.30
CA PHE A 94 4.68 18.84 2.29
C PHE A 94 6.21 18.72 2.13
N TYR A 95 6.88 17.99 3.03
CA TYR A 95 8.30 17.70 2.89
C TYR A 95 8.51 16.64 1.82
N ILE A 96 8.93 17.13 0.67
CA ILE A 96 9.42 16.41 -0.50
C ILE A 96 10.48 15.40 -0.02
N HIS A 97 10.07 14.15 0.18
CA HIS A 97 11.02 13.05 0.09
C HIS A 97 11.73 13.18 -1.26
N SER A 98 13.01 12.83 -1.35
CA SER A 98 13.79 13.02 -2.58
C SER A 98 13.18 12.36 -3.83
N HIS A 99 12.22 11.44 -3.64
CA HIS A 99 11.45 10.79 -4.70
C HIS A 99 9.99 10.60 -4.24
N PRO A 100 9.11 11.60 -4.39
CA PRO A 100 7.70 11.47 -4.02
C PRO A 100 7.00 10.48 -4.96
N HIS A 101 6.03 9.74 -4.41
CA HIS A 101 5.21 8.82 -5.19
C HIS A 101 4.40 9.62 -6.24
N PRO A 102 4.38 9.21 -7.53
CA PRO A 102 3.77 10.02 -8.59
C PRO A 102 2.27 10.29 -8.34
N LEU A 103 1.53 9.31 -7.82
CA LEU A 103 0.11 9.53 -7.48
C LEU A 103 -0.09 10.55 -6.34
N VAL A 104 0.83 10.66 -5.38
CA VAL A 104 0.74 11.68 -4.31
C VAL A 104 0.82 13.07 -4.93
N LEU A 105 1.74 13.27 -5.88
CA LEU A 105 1.84 14.55 -6.61
C LEU A 105 0.58 14.86 -7.41
N ASN A 106 0.01 13.87 -8.09
CA ASN A 106 -1.24 14.06 -8.85
C ASN A 106 -2.41 14.44 -7.94
N VAL A 107 -2.56 13.77 -6.80
CA VAL A 107 -3.60 14.08 -5.81
C VAL A 107 -3.42 15.49 -5.25
N LEU A 108 -2.21 15.85 -4.82
CA LEU A 108 -1.91 17.20 -4.32
C LEU A 108 -2.15 18.28 -5.38
N HIS A 109 -1.75 18.03 -6.62
CA HIS A 109 -2.01 18.94 -7.74
C HIS A 109 -3.50 19.14 -7.95
N LEU A 110 -4.29 18.06 -7.96
CA LEU A 110 -5.72 18.13 -8.20
C LEU A 110 -6.47 18.77 -7.02
N LEU A 111 -6.07 18.49 -5.78
CA LEU A 111 -6.57 19.20 -4.60
C LEU A 111 -6.34 20.71 -4.70
N ASN A 112 -5.12 21.14 -5.04
CA ASN A 112 -4.81 22.56 -5.23
C ASN A 112 -5.62 23.19 -6.38
N LYS A 113 -5.78 22.47 -7.49
CA LYS A 113 -6.59 22.91 -8.64
C LYS A 113 -8.06 23.08 -8.23
N LEU A 114 -8.62 22.14 -7.48
CA LEU A 114 -10.01 22.21 -7.02
C LEU A 114 -10.20 23.31 -5.97
N ALA A 115 -9.27 23.48 -5.05
CA ALA A 115 -9.28 24.58 -4.09
C ALA A 115 -9.28 25.95 -4.79
N SER A 116 -8.53 26.11 -5.88
CA SER A 116 -8.54 27.34 -6.70
C SER A 116 -9.86 27.62 -7.42
N ARG A 117 -10.77 26.64 -7.46
CA ARG A 117 -12.12 26.72 -8.04
C ARG A 117 -13.21 26.71 -6.96
N ASP A 118 -12.84 27.08 -5.73
CA ASP A 118 -13.71 27.16 -4.54
C ASP A 118 -14.34 25.82 -4.11
N PHE A 119 -13.69 24.69 -4.40
CA PHE A 119 -14.08 23.41 -3.81
C PHE A 119 -13.57 23.33 -2.37
N ASN A 120 -14.46 22.95 -1.47
CA ASN A 120 -14.17 22.58 -0.09
C ASN A 120 -14.16 21.05 0.03
N ILE A 121 -12.95 20.48 0.02
CA ILE A 121 -12.73 19.03 0.06
C ILE A 121 -12.04 18.70 1.38
N SER A 122 -12.68 17.81 2.16
CA SER A 122 -12.12 17.27 3.40
C SER A 122 -11.72 15.81 3.20
N LEU A 123 -10.52 15.45 3.65
CA LEU A 123 -10.05 14.07 3.70
C LEU A 123 -10.12 13.60 5.16
N CYS A 124 -10.92 12.59 5.44
CA CYS A 124 -11.16 12.11 6.80
C CYS A 124 -10.73 10.65 6.95
N TRP A 125 -9.96 10.38 8.00
CA TRP A 125 -9.62 9.02 8.39
C TRP A 125 -10.81 8.37 9.08
N MET A 126 -11.07 7.10 8.77
CA MET A 126 -12.03 6.29 9.49
C MET A 126 -11.45 4.92 9.83
N PRO A 127 -11.89 4.28 10.92
CA PRO A 127 -11.43 2.94 11.24
C PRO A 127 -12.06 1.89 10.29
N SER A 128 -11.23 0.95 9.83
CA SER A 128 -11.66 -0.18 9.02
C SER A 128 -12.40 -1.23 9.86
N HIS A 129 -13.31 -1.97 9.22
CA HIS A 129 -14.04 -3.11 9.81
C HIS A 129 -14.91 -2.79 11.04
N VAL A 130 -15.38 -1.55 11.14
CA VAL A 130 -16.25 -1.09 12.24
C VAL A 130 -17.72 -1.07 11.81
N GLY A 131 -18.09 -1.63 10.66
CA GLY A 131 -19.48 -1.75 10.23
C GLY A 131 -20.10 -0.44 9.73
N ILE A 132 -19.27 0.53 9.31
CA ILE A 132 -19.75 1.73 8.64
C ILE A 132 -20.09 1.36 7.19
N VAL A 133 -21.38 1.44 6.85
CA VAL A 133 -21.95 0.89 5.61
C VAL A 133 -21.15 1.28 4.35
N GLY A 134 -20.84 2.56 4.19
CA GLY A 134 -20.10 3.04 3.00
C GLY A 134 -18.68 2.49 2.89
N ASN A 135 -18.00 2.28 4.03
CA ASN A 135 -16.65 1.69 4.06
C ASN A 135 -16.68 0.20 3.77
N GLU A 136 -17.62 -0.53 4.38
CA GLU A 136 -17.79 -1.97 4.10
C GLU A 136 -18.18 -2.22 2.64
N GLU A 137 -18.98 -1.32 2.05
CA GLU A 137 -19.32 -1.37 0.63
C GLU A 137 -18.09 -1.11 -0.25
N ALA A 138 -17.28 -0.10 0.05
CA ALA A 138 -16.03 0.18 -0.67
C ALA A 138 -15.08 -1.03 -0.59
N ALA A 139 -14.86 -1.58 0.60
CA ALA A 139 -14.02 -2.76 0.80
C ALA A 139 -14.53 -4.00 0.06
N LYS A 140 -15.84 -4.21 0.03
CA LYS A 140 -16.46 -5.30 -0.74
C LYS A 140 -16.29 -5.07 -2.24
N ALA A 141 -16.52 -3.86 -2.74
CA ALA A 141 -16.38 -3.51 -4.14
C ALA A 141 -14.94 -3.62 -4.62
N ALA A 142 -13.96 -3.20 -3.81
CA ALA A 142 -12.55 -3.33 -4.13
C ALA A 142 -12.15 -4.81 -4.29
N LYS A 143 -12.62 -5.68 -3.40
CA LYS A 143 -12.37 -7.13 -3.49
C LYS A 143 -13.02 -7.80 -4.72
N LEU A 144 -14.18 -7.31 -5.14
CA LEU A 144 -14.94 -7.85 -6.27
C LEU A 144 -14.61 -7.19 -7.62
N ALA A 145 -13.69 -6.23 -7.64
CA ALA A 145 -13.33 -5.48 -8.84
C ALA A 145 -12.87 -6.41 -9.98
N SER A 146 -13.52 -6.29 -11.14
CA SER A 146 -13.22 -7.08 -12.34
C SER A 146 -12.72 -6.22 -13.50
N THR A 147 -13.09 -4.94 -13.55
CA THR A 147 -12.74 -4.02 -14.63
C THR A 147 -11.27 -3.61 -14.57
N GLN A 148 -10.50 -3.92 -15.60
CA GLN A 148 -9.08 -3.54 -15.68
C GLN A 148 -8.91 -2.05 -16.02
N THR A 149 -7.98 -1.38 -15.35
CA THR A 149 -7.54 -0.04 -15.71
C THR A 149 -6.27 -0.07 -16.54
N ASN A 150 -6.11 0.95 -17.40
CA ASN A 150 -4.88 1.20 -18.15
C ASN A 150 -3.83 1.99 -17.34
N SER A 151 -3.92 1.95 -16.01
CA SER A 151 -3.06 2.73 -15.10
C SER A 151 -1.62 2.24 -15.15
N THR A 152 -0.68 3.18 -15.16
CA THR A 152 0.75 2.86 -15.13
C THR A 152 1.19 2.44 -13.73
N VAL A 153 2.18 1.54 -13.66
CA VAL A 153 2.74 1.09 -12.39
C VAL A 153 3.79 2.09 -11.92
N PRO A 154 3.69 2.64 -10.68
CA PRO A 154 4.73 3.48 -10.12
C PRO A 154 6.09 2.77 -10.08
N LEU A 155 7.16 3.48 -10.39
CA LEU A 155 8.52 2.91 -10.40
C LEU A 155 8.91 2.29 -9.05
N THR A 156 8.46 2.87 -7.94
CA THR A 156 8.68 2.36 -6.59
C THR A 156 8.06 0.98 -6.39
N ASP A 157 6.85 0.78 -6.90
CA ASP A 157 6.13 -0.49 -6.84
C ASP A 157 6.76 -1.53 -7.76
N PHE A 158 7.10 -1.12 -8.99
CA PHE A 158 7.80 -1.99 -9.93
C PHE A 158 9.14 -2.47 -9.37
N LYS A 159 9.94 -1.59 -8.76
CA LYS A 159 11.21 -1.97 -8.11
C LYS A 159 11.01 -3.00 -6.99
N LYS A 160 9.99 -2.82 -6.15
CA LYS A 160 9.65 -3.78 -5.09
C LYS A 160 9.24 -5.12 -5.71
N TYR A 161 8.38 -5.10 -6.72
CA TYR A 161 7.92 -6.30 -7.42
C TYR A 161 9.06 -7.06 -8.09
N ALA A 162 9.92 -6.37 -8.85
CA ALA A 162 11.09 -6.96 -9.49
C ALA A 162 12.04 -7.59 -8.46
N LYS A 163 12.26 -6.93 -7.32
CA LYS A 163 13.06 -7.48 -6.21
C LYS A 163 12.46 -8.80 -5.71
N VAL A 164 11.15 -8.88 -5.50
CA VAL A 164 10.47 -10.11 -5.09
C VAL A 164 10.67 -11.22 -6.12
N LEU A 165 10.50 -10.92 -7.41
CA LEU A 165 10.73 -11.89 -8.50
C LEU A 165 12.17 -12.42 -8.51
N PHE A 166 13.16 -11.54 -8.38
CA PHE A 166 14.56 -11.95 -8.34
C PHE A 166 14.85 -12.86 -7.14
N TYR A 167 14.35 -12.52 -5.95
CA TYR A 167 14.53 -13.37 -4.78
C TYR A 167 13.80 -14.69 -4.88
N SER A 168 12.60 -14.72 -5.48
CA SER A 168 11.85 -15.95 -5.70
C SER A 168 12.60 -16.88 -6.65
N ASN A 169 13.05 -16.35 -7.80
CA ASN A 169 13.81 -17.13 -8.77
C ASN A 169 15.15 -17.62 -8.19
N TRP A 170 15.83 -16.77 -7.42
CA TRP A 170 17.06 -17.17 -6.73
C TRP A 170 16.78 -18.24 -5.68
N GLN A 171 15.69 -18.13 -4.92
CA GLN A 171 15.29 -19.15 -3.95
C GLN A 171 15.02 -20.49 -4.63
N ILE A 172 14.29 -20.51 -5.75
CA ILE A 172 14.02 -21.73 -6.52
C ILE A 172 15.33 -22.39 -6.99
N GLN A 173 16.26 -21.61 -7.55
CA GLN A 173 17.56 -22.14 -7.96
C GLN A 173 18.35 -22.66 -6.75
N TRP A 174 18.32 -21.93 -5.64
CA TRP A 174 19.00 -22.30 -4.41
C TRP A 174 18.47 -23.60 -3.80
N ASP A 175 17.16 -23.82 -3.86
CA ASP A 175 16.50 -25.05 -3.38
C ASP A 175 16.86 -26.27 -4.23
N THR A 176 17.30 -26.07 -5.49
CA THR A 176 17.75 -27.16 -6.37
C THR A 176 19.22 -27.57 -6.16
N GLU A 177 20.02 -26.73 -5.51
CA GLU A 177 21.45 -26.96 -5.24
C GLU A 177 21.67 -27.90 -4.05
N THR A 178 21.22 -29.15 -4.20
CA THR A 178 21.22 -30.18 -3.13
C THR A 178 22.61 -30.67 -2.72
N GLU A 179 23.62 -30.51 -3.57
CA GLU A 179 25.02 -30.86 -3.27
C GLU A 179 25.80 -29.71 -2.61
N ASN A 180 25.13 -28.61 -2.26
CA ASN A 180 25.77 -27.46 -1.65
C ASN A 180 25.70 -27.49 -0.12
N LYS A 181 26.85 -27.67 0.54
CA LYS A 181 26.96 -27.61 2.02
C LYS A 181 26.46 -26.29 2.62
N LEU A 182 26.51 -25.19 1.86
CA LEU A 182 26.01 -23.89 2.32
C LEU A 182 24.48 -23.87 2.41
N TYR A 183 23.76 -24.67 1.61
CA TYR A 183 22.31 -24.76 1.69
C TYR A 183 21.85 -25.22 3.08
N ALA A 184 22.53 -26.21 3.65
CA ALA A 184 22.25 -26.69 5.02
C ALA A 184 22.39 -25.60 6.10
N VAL A 185 23.27 -24.62 5.87
CA VAL A 185 23.50 -23.50 6.81
C VAL A 185 22.57 -22.33 6.52
N LYS A 186 22.24 -22.11 5.25
CA LYS A 186 21.47 -20.97 4.77
C LYS A 186 20.44 -21.43 3.74
N PRO A 187 19.31 -22.02 4.16
CA PRO A 187 18.29 -22.48 3.22
C PRO A 187 17.55 -21.34 2.53
N HIS A 188 17.57 -20.12 3.08
CA HIS A 188 16.92 -18.96 2.48
C HIS A 188 17.92 -17.93 1.96
N VAL A 189 17.71 -17.47 0.73
CA VAL A 189 18.59 -16.50 0.04
C VAL A 189 18.56 -15.10 0.66
N GLN A 190 17.60 -14.83 1.54
CA GLN A 190 17.47 -13.53 2.19
C GLN A 190 18.71 -13.17 3.01
N PRO A 191 19.09 -11.88 3.09
CA PRO A 191 20.23 -11.45 3.88
C PRO A 191 20.07 -11.86 5.34
N TRP A 192 21.16 -12.27 5.98
CA TRP A 192 21.15 -12.37 7.44
C TRP A 192 21.24 -10.97 8.05
N PRO A 193 20.71 -10.78 9.27
CA PRO A 193 20.97 -9.55 10.02
C PRO A 193 22.48 -9.34 10.13
N SER A 194 22.96 -8.19 9.67
CA SER A 194 24.36 -7.81 9.80
C SER A 194 24.62 -7.22 11.18
N LEU A 195 25.77 -7.57 11.76
CA LEU A 195 26.21 -6.89 12.98
C LEU A 195 26.86 -5.55 12.62
N MET A 196 26.67 -4.55 13.49
CA MET A 196 27.27 -3.21 13.34
C MET A 196 28.81 -3.26 13.26
N ILE A 197 29.43 -4.31 13.81
CA ILE A 197 30.88 -4.49 13.85
C ILE A 197 31.29 -5.56 12.83
N ARG A 198 32.00 -5.14 11.78
CA ARG A 198 32.51 -6.02 10.72
C ARG A 198 33.27 -7.24 11.24
N LYS A 199 34.09 -7.08 12.28
CA LYS A 199 34.83 -8.18 12.91
C LYS A 199 33.87 -9.23 13.51
N ALA A 200 32.82 -8.79 14.19
CA ALA A 200 31.82 -9.68 14.78
C ALA A 200 31.01 -10.41 13.69
N ASP A 201 30.62 -9.70 12.62
CA ASP A 201 29.88 -10.26 11.49
C ASP A 201 30.69 -11.34 10.74
N THR A 202 31.99 -11.09 10.57
CA THR A 202 32.93 -12.05 9.99
C THR A 202 33.08 -13.29 10.87
N LEU A 203 33.23 -13.10 12.19
CA LEU A 203 33.32 -14.22 13.14
C LEU A 203 32.04 -15.06 13.14
N LEU A 204 30.88 -14.42 13.16
CA LEU A 204 29.58 -15.09 13.12
C LEU A 204 29.38 -15.87 11.82
N THR A 205 29.71 -15.26 10.68
CA THR A 205 29.64 -15.94 9.38
C THR A 205 30.54 -17.16 9.33
N ARG A 206 31.79 -17.05 9.81
CA ARG A 206 32.74 -18.16 9.93
C ARG A 206 32.20 -19.27 10.83
N LEU A 207 31.64 -18.93 12.00
CA LEU A 207 31.03 -19.90 12.90
C LEU A 207 29.86 -20.64 12.25
N ARG A 208 28.97 -19.92 11.54
CA ARG A 208 27.82 -20.51 10.83
C ARG A 208 28.25 -21.54 9.79
N VAL A 209 29.28 -21.24 8.99
CA VAL A 209 29.82 -22.18 8.00
C VAL A 209 30.82 -23.18 8.61
N GLY A 210 31.01 -23.16 9.93
CA GLY A 210 31.91 -24.06 10.65
C GLY A 210 33.41 -23.78 10.44
N HIS A 211 33.81 -22.63 9.89
CA HIS A 211 35.19 -22.24 9.62
C HIS A 211 35.89 -21.79 10.91
N THR A 212 36.41 -22.77 11.65
CA THR A 212 37.18 -22.54 12.88
C THR A 212 38.53 -23.26 12.81
N ARG A 213 39.45 -22.89 13.71
CA ARG A 213 40.76 -23.55 13.87
C ARG A 213 40.65 -25.06 14.13
N TYR A 214 39.56 -25.53 14.74
CA TYR A 214 39.36 -26.93 15.11
C TYR A 214 38.54 -27.71 14.08
N THR A 215 37.76 -27.01 13.26
CA THR A 215 36.87 -27.59 12.24
C THR A 215 37.25 -27.03 10.87
N HIS A 216 38.38 -27.48 10.32
CA HIS A 216 38.80 -27.18 8.95
C HIS A 216 38.02 -28.04 7.93
N ARG A 217 36.69 -28.09 8.02
CA ARG A 217 35.86 -28.98 7.17
C ARG A 217 35.53 -28.42 5.77
N HIS A 218 36.24 -27.38 5.32
CA HIS A 218 35.84 -26.56 4.17
C HIS A 218 36.91 -26.57 3.09
N LEU A 219 36.93 -27.64 2.30
CA LEU A 219 37.11 -27.45 0.88
C LEU A 219 35.69 -27.26 0.32
N LEU A 220 35.44 -26.06 -0.20
CA LEU A 220 34.33 -25.80 -1.11
C LEU A 220 34.65 -26.61 -2.38
N PHE A 221 34.19 -27.85 -2.42
CA PHE A 221 33.97 -28.61 -3.64
C PHE A 221 32.46 -28.70 -3.80
#